data_AF-A0A926CLG9-F1
#
_entry.id   AF-A0A926CLG9-F1
#
_cell.length_a   1.000
_cell.length_b   1.000
_cell.length_c   1.000
_cell.angle_alpha   90.00
_cell.angle_beta   90.00
_cell.angle_gamma   90.00
#
_symmetry.space_group_name_H-M   'P 1'
#
loop_
_entity.id
_entity.type
_entity.pdbx_description
1 polymer ?
#
loop_
_entity_poly.entity_id
_entity_poly.type
_entity_poly.pdbx_seq_one_letter_code
_entity_poly.pdbx_strand_id
1 'polypeptide(L)'
;MAATTEAATSSIAEPRSSVGRKERASRRRRGSNAPEPSGTRFFQIKTSGNGTVELGQEVGSENEAIVESFRIGGTFAVVTEWKATVDLATGSPVIKKEAVKSEKK
;
A
#
# COMPACT_ATOMS: atom_id res chain seq x y z
N MET A 1 39.99 -18.09 57.53
CA MET A 1 38.83 -18.72 58.20
C MET A 1 37.59 -18.21 57.48
N ALA A 2 37.07 -18.99 56.52
CA ALA A 2 35.86 -19.84 56.64
C ALA A 2 34.58 -18.98 56.64
N ALA A 3 33.93 -18.81 55.48
CA ALA A 3 32.72 -19.54 55.02
C ALA A 3 31.47 -19.16 55.87
N THR A 4 30.34 -18.72 55.31
CA THR A 4 29.40 -19.59 54.59
C THR A 4 28.35 -18.77 53.81
N THR A 5 28.20 -19.16 52.55
CA THR A 5 27.01 -19.15 51.67
C THR A 5 25.66 -19.10 52.38
N GLU A 6 24.65 -18.44 51.81
CA GLU A 6 23.36 -19.09 51.45
C GLU A 6 22.68 -18.32 50.33
N ALA A 7 22.38 -19.06 49.26
CA ALA A 7 21.53 -18.65 48.16
C ALA A 7 20.07 -18.89 48.57
N ALA A 8 19.20 -17.90 48.37
CA ALA A 8 17.76 -18.09 48.39
C ALA A 8 17.20 -17.74 47.00
N THR A 9 16.74 -18.79 46.32
CA THR A 9 16.06 -18.80 45.05
C THR A 9 14.62 -18.31 45.18
N SER A 10 14.01 -18.03 44.03
CA SER A 10 12.56 -18.00 43.81
C SER A 10 11.86 -16.69 44.26
N SER A 11 11.07 -16.01 43.44
CA SER A 11 10.25 -16.51 42.34
C SER A 11 10.08 -15.43 41.27
N ILE A 12 10.31 -15.83 40.02
CA ILE A 12 9.76 -15.13 38.86
C ILE A 12 8.23 -15.23 38.99
N ALA A 13 7.55 -14.09 39.14
CA ALA A 13 6.10 -14.05 39.30
C ALA A 13 5.47 -13.42 38.06
N GLU A 14 5.02 -14.27 37.14
CA GLU A 14 3.92 -14.01 36.21
C GLU A 14 3.29 -15.37 35.87
N PRO A 15 2.00 -15.48 35.48
CA PRO A 15 1.03 -14.42 35.19
C PRO A 15 -0.30 -14.62 35.96
N ARG A 16 -0.93 -13.54 36.44
CA ARG A 16 -2.36 -13.60 36.80
C ARG A 16 -3.19 -13.03 35.68
N SER A 17 -3.88 -13.95 35.00
CA SER A 17 -4.96 -13.70 34.06
C SER A 17 -6.02 -12.80 34.70
N SER A 18 -6.17 -11.59 34.17
CA SER A 18 -7.38 -10.80 34.37
C SER A 18 -8.09 -10.67 33.03
N VAL A 19 -9.27 -11.26 33.00
CA VAL A 19 -10.23 -11.20 31.91
C VAL A 19 -10.73 -9.76 31.81
N GLY A 20 -10.12 -9.00 30.91
CA GLY A 20 -10.57 -7.68 30.50
C GLY A 20 -10.70 -7.68 28.99
N ARG A 21 -11.94 -7.72 28.51
CA ARG A 21 -12.37 -7.72 27.10
C ARG A 21 -11.73 -6.55 26.34
N LYS A 22 -10.53 -6.75 25.80
CA LYS A 22 -9.93 -5.82 24.84
C LYS A 22 -10.63 -6.05 23.52
N GLU A 23 -11.66 -5.24 23.32
CA GLU A 23 -12.19 -4.80 22.05
C GLU A 23 -11.16 -5.04 20.94
N ARG A 24 -11.46 -6.00 20.05
CA ARG A 24 -10.67 -6.20 18.84
C ARG A 24 -10.62 -4.84 18.17
N ALA A 25 -9.48 -4.17 18.27
CA ALA A 25 -9.17 -3.02 17.46
C ALA A 25 -9.29 -3.52 16.02
N SER A 26 -10.46 -3.29 15.44
CA SER A 26 -10.73 -3.49 14.03
C SER A 26 -9.81 -2.51 13.36
N ARG A 27 -8.60 -2.98 13.05
CA ARG A 27 -7.65 -2.31 12.18
C ARG A 27 -8.38 -2.22 10.87
N ARG A 28 -9.16 -1.14 10.70
CA ARG A 28 -9.78 -0.72 9.45
C ARG A 28 -8.67 -0.87 8.43
N ARG A 29 -8.76 -1.90 7.61
CA ARG A 29 -8.01 -1.99 6.36
C ARG A 29 -8.51 -0.81 5.55
N ARG A 30 -7.92 0.37 5.75
CA ARG A 30 -7.95 1.48 4.80
C ARG A 30 -6.97 1.14 3.67
N GLY A 31 -7.18 -0.03 3.09
CA GLY A 31 -6.81 -0.34 1.72
C GLY A 31 -8.16 -0.61 1.11
N SER A 32 -8.72 0.42 0.47
CA SER A 32 -9.85 0.22 -0.41
C SER A 32 -9.40 -0.83 -1.43
N ASN A 33 -9.82 -2.09 -1.26
CA ASN A 33 -9.84 -3.08 -2.34
C ASN A 33 -10.90 -2.66 -3.37
N ALA A 34 -10.94 -1.38 -3.73
CA ALA A 34 -11.52 -0.99 -4.99
C ALA A 34 -10.69 -1.77 -6.02
N PRO A 35 -11.34 -2.53 -6.92
CA PRO A 35 -10.61 -3.15 -8.00
C PRO A 35 -9.83 -2.04 -8.70
N GLU A 36 -8.50 -2.18 -8.68
CA GLU A 36 -7.62 -1.31 -9.45
C GLU A 36 -8.19 -1.23 -10.86
N PRO A 37 -8.41 -0.01 -11.41
CA PRO A 37 -8.92 0.10 -12.76
C PRO A 37 -8.02 -0.72 -13.67
N SER A 38 -8.64 -1.60 -14.46
CA SER A 38 -7.92 -2.34 -15.49
C SER A 38 -7.18 -1.29 -16.33
N GLY A 39 -5.84 -1.39 -16.41
CA GLY A 39 -5.00 -0.36 -17.05
C GLY A 39 -4.16 0.50 -16.11
N THR A 40 -4.18 0.28 -14.78
CA THR A 40 -3.21 0.93 -13.89
C THR A 40 -1.79 0.43 -14.12
N ARG A 41 -0.84 1.36 -14.21
CA ARG A 41 0.61 1.10 -14.32
C ARG A 41 1.35 1.87 -13.22
N PHE A 42 2.40 1.27 -12.69
CA PHE A 42 3.16 1.81 -11.57
C PHE A 42 4.59 2.11 -12.02
N PHE A 43 5.08 3.31 -11.77
CA PHE A 43 6.42 3.74 -12.23
C PHE A 43 7.21 4.35 -11.09
N GLN A 44 8.48 4.00 -10.97
CA GLN A 44 9.39 4.75 -10.09
C GLN A 44 9.64 6.15 -10.66
N ILE A 45 9.64 7.17 -9.81
CA ILE A 45 9.94 8.54 -10.24
C ILE A 45 11.44 8.76 -10.28
N LYS A 46 11.91 9.30 -11.40
CA LYS A 46 13.23 9.90 -11.53
C LYS A 46 13.06 11.41 -11.46
N THR A 47 13.73 12.04 -10.50
CA THR A 47 13.77 13.50 -10.43
C THR A 47 15.00 13.98 -11.17
N SER A 48 14.83 14.67 -12.29
CA SER A 48 15.94 15.36 -12.93
C SER A 48 16.15 16.72 -12.23
N GLY A 49 17.40 17.17 -12.14
CA GLY A 49 17.78 18.37 -11.38
C GLY A 49 17.18 19.69 -11.88
N ASN A 50 16.41 19.65 -12.97
CA ASN A 50 15.68 20.79 -13.53
C ASN A 50 14.22 20.90 -13.03
N GLY A 51 13.82 20.09 -12.04
CA GLY A 51 12.46 20.10 -11.49
C GLY A 51 11.44 19.31 -12.33
N THR A 52 11.90 18.59 -13.35
CA THR A 52 11.04 17.73 -14.15
C THR A 52 10.90 16.36 -13.49
N VAL A 53 9.67 15.84 -13.49
CA VAL A 53 9.35 14.50 -13.01
C VAL A 53 9.34 13.57 -14.21
N GLU A 54 10.24 12.59 -14.22
CA GLU A 54 10.34 11.59 -15.27
C GLU A 54 9.85 10.23 -14.77
N LEU A 55 9.03 9.56 -15.59
CA LEU A 55 8.60 8.19 -15.31
C LEU A 55 9.78 7.25 -15.58
N GLY A 56 10.23 6.58 -14.53
CA GLY A 56 11.33 5.63 -14.55
C GLY A 56 10.86 4.21 -14.84
N GLN A 57 11.40 3.25 -14.09
CA GLN A 57 11.10 1.83 -14.28
C GLN A 57 9.64 1.54 -13.91
N GLU A 58 8.96 0.82 -14.80
CA GLU A 58 7.64 0.25 -14.52
C GLU A 58 7.76 -1.00 -13.66
N VAL A 59 6.85 -1.16 -12.70
CA VAL A 59 6.74 -2.34 -11.82
C VAL A 59 5.35 -2.96 -11.92
N GLY A 60 5.25 -4.25 -11.59
CA GLY A 60 4.06 -5.04 -11.87
C GLY A 60 2.91 -4.83 -10.88
N SER A 61 3.15 -4.18 -9.74
CA SER A 61 2.14 -3.94 -8.71
C SER A 61 2.44 -2.72 -7.84
N GLU A 62 1.40 -2.21 -7.18
CA GLU A 62 1.54 -1.13 -6.19
C GLU A 62 2.46 -1.54 -5.02
N ASN A 63 2.30 -2.76 -4.50
CA ASN A 63 3.14 -3.27 -3.42
C ASN A 63 4.63 -3.26 -3.79
N GLU A 64 4.96 -3.69 -5.01
CA GLU A 64 6.32 -3.64 -5.53
C GLU A 64 6.80 -2.19 -5.66
N ALA A 65 5.95 -1.28 -6.14
CA ALA A 65 6.28 0.14 -6.24
C ALA A 65 6.60 0.78 -4.88
N ILE A 66 5.82 0.45 -3.84
CA ILE A 66 6.02 0.90 -2.47
C ILE A 66 7.36 0.36 -1.92
N VAL A 67 7.63 -0.93 -2.10
CA VAL A 67 8.87 -1.55 -1.59
C VAL A 67 10.09 -0.97 -2.28
N GLU A 68 10.07 -0.85 -3.60
CA GLU A 68 11.20 -0.33 -4.38
C GLU A 68 11.42 1.17 -4.11
N SER A 69 10.35 1.98 -4.03
CA SER A 69 10.47 3.40 -3.70
C SER A 69 11.03 3.61 -2.29
N PHE A 70 10.61 2.80 -1.31
CA PHE A 70 11.21 2.81 0.03
C PHE A 70 12.69 2.43 0.01
N ARG A 71 13.06 1.39 -0.74
CA ARG A 71 14.44 0.90 -0.83
C ARG A 71 15.40 1.96 -1.38
N ILE A 72 14.96 2.72 -2.37
CA ILE A 72 15.79 3.77 -3.01
C ILE A 72 15.64 5.15 -2.34
N GLY A 73 14.75 5.28 -1.35
CA GLY A 73 14.42 6.57 -0.72
C GLY A 73 13.72 7.55 -1.67
N GLY A 74 13.00 7.03 -2.67
CA GLY A 74 12.34 7.80 -3.72
C GLY A 74 10.82 7.79 -3.62
N THR A 75 10.16 8.18 -4.70
CA THR A 75 8.71 8.15 -4.85
C THR A 75 8.33 7.37 -6.11
N PHE A 76 7.07 6.96 -6.21
CA PHE A 76 6.52 6.31 -7.40
C PHE A 76 5.26 7.04 -7.85
N ALA A 77 4.91 6.88 -9.12
CA ALA A 77 3.68 7.38 -9.72
C ALA A 77 2.77 6.22 -10.12
N VAL A 78 1.47 6.49 -10.05
CA VAL A 78 0.40 5.61 -10.52
C VAL A 78 -0.21 6.28 -11.75
N VAL A 79 -0.22 5.57 -12.87
CA VAL A 79 -0.78 6.05 -14.14
C VAL A 79 -2.00 5.21 -14.47
N THR A 80 -3.15 5.87 -14.58
CA THR A 80 -4.40 5.24 -15.04
C THR A 80 -4.84 5.89 -16.34
N GLU A 81 -5.08 5.08 -17.35
CA GLU A 81 -5.56 5.53 -18.65
C GLU A 81 -7.10 5.55 -18.69
N TRP A 82 -7.66 6.63 -19.25
CA TRP A 82 -9.10 6.84 -19.36
C TRP A 82 -9.46 7.21 -20.79
N LYS A 83 -10.54 6.62 -21.30
CA LYS A 83 -11.15 6.96 -22.58
C LYS A 83 -12.48 7.66 -22.35
N ALA A 84 -12.71 8.73 -23.09
CA ALA A 84 -14.04 9.35 -23.18
C ALA A 84 -14.89 8.57 -24.18
N THR A 85 -16.07 8.12 -23.76
CA THR A 85 -17.08 7.54 -24.64
C THR A 85 -18.28 8.48 -24.71
N VAL A 86 -18.83 8.67 -25.91
CA VAL A 86 -19.97 9.56 -26.11
C VAL A 86 -21.17 8.73 -26.50
N ASP A 87 -22.25 8.89 -25.74
CA ASP A 87 -23.55 8.30 -26.03
C ASP A 87 -24.44 9.37 -26.67
N LEU A 88 -24.77 9.19 -27.94
CA LEU A 88 -25.59 10.10 -28.74
C LEU A 88 -27.05 9.63 -28.88
N ALA A 89 -27.42 8.51 -28.24
CA ALA A 89 -28.70 7.85 -28.48
C ALA A 89 -29.92 8.65 -28.00
N THR A 90 -29.74 9.58 -27.07
CA THR A 90 -30.84 10.32 -26.41
C THR A 90 -31.09 11.72 -26.99
N GLY A 91 -30.47 12.06 -28.13
CA GLY A 91 -30.56 13.40 -28.72
C GLY A 91 -29.76 14.48 -27.98
N SER A 92 -29.17 14.13 -26.83
CA SER A 92 -28.19 14.95 -26.11
C SER A 92 -26.91 14.13 -25.88
N PRO A 93 -25.72 14.65 -26.22
CA PRO A 93 -24.47 13.93 -26.03
C PRO A 93 -24.16 13.73 -24.54
N VAL A 94 -24.03 12.47 -24.11
CA VAL A 94 -23.54 12.14 -22.76
C VAL A 94 -22.10 11.66 -22.84
N ILE A 95 -21.17 12.42 -22.26
CA ILE A 95 -19.75 12.06 -22.17
C ILE A 95 -19.53 11.21 -20.91
N LYS A 96 -19.08 9.97 -21.10
CA LYS A 96 -18.74 9.02 -20.03
C LYS A 96 -17.23 8.84 -19.98
N LYS A 97 -16.69 8.67 -18.77
CA LYS A 97 -15.27 8.37 -18.51
C LYS A 97 -15.14 6.88 -18.23
N GLU A 98 -14.47 6.16 -19.13
CA GLU A 98 -14.26 4.71 -19.02
C GLU A 98 -12.78 4.40 -18.84
N ALA A 99 -12.43 3.48 -17.93
CA ALA A 99 -11.05 3.05 -17.74
C ALA A 99 -10.62 2.16 -18.92
N VAL A 100 -9.42 2.39 -19.45
CA VAL A 100 -8.90 1.59 -20.57
C VAL A 100 -8.41 0.25 -20.06
N LYS A 101 -9.18 -0.81 -20.35
CA LYS A 101 -8.79 -2.17 -19.99
C LYS A 101 -7.67 -2.63 -20.92
N SER A 102 -6.54 -3.06 -20.35
CA SER A 102 -5.48 -3.72 -21.11
C SER A 102 -5.97 -5.06 -21.65
N GLU A 103 -6.16 -5.16 -22.96
CA GLU A 103 -6.40 -6.44 -23.63
C GLU A 103 -5.09 -7.24 -23.58
N LYS A 104 -5.14 -8.42 -22.94
CA LYS A 104 -4.04 -9.40 -23.08
C LYS A 104 -4.01 -9.84 -24.53
N LYS A 105 -3.01 -9.37 -25.28
CA LYS A 105 -2.71 -9.81 -26.63
C LYS A 105 -1.96 -11.14 -26.62
#